data_AF-A0A3D2MRX2-F1
#
_entry.id   AF-A0A3D2MRX2-F1
#
_cell.length_a   1.000
_cell.length_b   1.000
_cell.length_c   1.000
_cell.angle_alpha   90.00
_cell.angle_beta   90.00
_cell.angle_gamma   90.00
#
_symmetry.space_group_name_H-M   'P 1'
#
loop_
_entity.id
_entity.type
_entity.pdbx_description
1 polymer ?
#
loop_
_entity_poly.entity_id
_entity_poly.type
_entity_poly.pdbx_seq_one_letter_code
_entity_poly.pdbx_strand_id
1 'polypeptide(L)'
;MKRLHTLGYAQELFRAMGGFSNFAISFTIISVLSGCVTLFGLTTINGGYTAASIGWPLVTVFVVIVALGMAELASAYPTAGGLYYWASKLGGPGWGWFTGWFNLIGQVAVTAGIDYGAAITIDTLLHAWFPAVPAVLGNVISIDPATQQVTLLIYAIVLAVHALLNIFGVRIVALLNDVSVWWHIVGVILIVAGVVGAALFALQYNPGTAGVCCATQVTGSAVHGLNAAGTLFTVNQTFNATGFPLWYAFLLSLLLAQYTFTGY
;
A
#
# COMPACT_ATOMS: atom_id res chain seq x y z
N MET A 1 -19.75 -17.59 21.11
CA MET A 1 -20.55 -18.83 21.14
C MET A 1 -22.04 -18.54 21.28
N LYS A 2 -22.52 -17.87 22.34
CA LYS A 2 -23.96 -17.59 22.52
C LYS A 2 -24.61 -16.76 21.38
N ARG A 3 -23.94 -15.69 20.90
CA ARG A 3 -24.53 -14.73 19.93
C ARG A 3 -24.82 -15.32 18.53
N LEU A 4 -23.97 -16.21 17.98
CA LEU A 4 -24.19 -16.84 16.67
C LEU A 4 -25.38 -17.80 16.67
N HIS A 5 -25.50 -18.62 17.73
CA HIS A 5 -26.67 -19.48 17.93
C HIS A 5 -27.96 -18.68 18.12
N THR A 6 -27.91 -17.52 18.77
CA THR A 6 -29.08 -16.62 18.87
C THR A 6 -29.50 -16.04 17.51
N LEU A 7 -28.58 -16.00 16.53
CA LEU A 7 -28.85 -15.53 15.17
C LEU A 7 -29.28 -16.66 14.21
N GLY A 8 -29.43 -17.90 14.70
CA GLY A 8 -29.91 -19.04 13.90
C GLY A 8 -28.87 -19.69 12.99
N TYR A 9 -27.59 -19.35 13.13
CA TYR A 9 -26.50 -19.95 12.34
C TYR A 9 -25.75 -21.01 13.13
N ALA A 10 -25.69 -22.23 12.57
CA ALA A 10 -24.79 -23.28 13.04
C ALA A 10 -23.34 -22.93 12.67
N GLN A 11 -22.41 -23.08 13.61
CA GLN A 11 -21.01 -22.77 13.39
C GLN A 11 -20.33 -23.90 12.60
N GLU A 12 -20.25 -23.79 11.27
CA GLU A 12 -19.66 -24.83 10.42
C GLU A 12 -18.16 -24.66 10.14
N LEU A 13 -17.57 -23.48 10.40
CA LEU A 13 -16.15 -23.24 10.17
C LEU A 13 -15.33 -23.60 11.41
N PHE A 14 -14.50 -24.66 11.31
CA PHE A 14 -13.43 -24.90 12.28
C PHE A 14 -12.49 -23.70 12.27
N ARG A 15 -12.33 -23.08 13.43
CA ARG A 15 -11.54 -21.86 13.59
C ARG A 15 -10.05 -22.22 13.45
N ALA A 16 -9.54 -22.25 12.21
CA ALA A 16 -8.18 -22.66 11.90
C ALA A 16 -7.12 -21.58 12.21
N MET A 17 -7.53 -20.31 12.30
CA MET A 17 -6.64 -19.18 12.63
C MET A 17 -6.78 -18.73 14.09
N GLY A 18 -5.63 -18.60 14.77
CA GLY A 18 -5.53 -17.97 16.07
C GLY A 18 -5.68 -16.44 16.01
N GLY A 19 -5.80 -15.78 17.17
CA GLY A 19 -5.93 -14.32 17.26
C GLY A 19 -4.75 -13.55 16.66
N PHE A 20 -3.52 -14.05 16.83
CA PHE A 20 -2.33 -13.47 16.23
C PHE A 20 -2.32 -13.59 14.70
N SER A 21 -2.71 -14.74 14.15
CA SER A 21 -2.81 -14.95 12.70
C SER A 21 -3.88 -14.04 12.07
N ASN A 22 -5.02 -13.85 12.74
CA ASN A 22 -6.02 -12.86 12.28
C ASN A 22 -5.47 -11.43 12.27
N PHE A 23 -4.69 -11.03 13.28
CA PHE A 23 -4.05 -9.71 13.30
C PHE A 23 -2.97 -9.59 12.21
N ALA A 24 -2.13 -10.61 12.06
CA ALA A 24 -1.09 -10.72 11.04
C ALA A 24 -1.65 -10.55 9.62
N ILE A 25 -2.82 -11.16 9.35
CA ILE A 25 -3.50 -11.03 8.07
C ILE A 25 -3.95 -9.59 7.83
N SER A 26 -4.61 -8.95 8.80
CA SER A 26 -5.01 -7.55 8.67
C SER A 26 -3.80 -6.61 8.47
N PHE A 27 -2.71 -6.85 9.19
CA PHE A 27 -1.48 -6.07 9.05
C PHE A 27 -0.85 -6.23 7.68
N THR A 28 -0.83 -7.46 7.14
CA THR A 28 -0.27 -7.75 5.82
C THR A 28 -1.12 -7.14 4.70
N ILE A 29 -2.44 -7.08 4.84
CA ILE A 29 -3.34 -6.49 3.83
C ILE A 29 -3.08 -4.99 3.63
N ILE A 30 -2.79 -4.25 4.69
CA ILE A 30 -2.55 -2.79 4.62
C ILE A 30 -1.11 -2.46 4.15
N SER A 31 -0.22 -3.46 4.06
CA SER A 31 1.19 -3.39 3.65
C SER A 31 1.78 -1.98 3.49
N VAL A 32 2.46 -1.51 4.55
CA VAL A 32 3.15 -0.20 4.56
C VAL A 32 4.27 -0.14 3.51
N LEU A 33 4.99 -1.24 3.28
CA LEU A 33 6.10 -1.23 2.31
C LEU A 33 5.61 -1.04 0.88
N SER A 34 4.56 -1.76 0.48
CA SER A 34 4.07 -1.69 -0.90
C SER A 34 3.36 -0.35 -1.15
N GLY A 35 2.39 0.01 -0.30
CA GLY A 35 1.56 1.20 -0.51
C GLY A 35 2.34 2.51 -0.35
N CYS A 36 3.09 2.65 0.76
CA CYS A 36 3.79 3.90 1.03
C CYS A 36 4.92 4.15 0.04
N VAL A 37 5.78 3.15 -0.22
CA VAL A 37 7.04 3.37 -0.95
C VAL A 37 6.78 3.65 -2.43
N THR A 38 5.83 2.94 -3.05
CA THR A 38 5.52 3.11 -4.48
C THR A 38 4.94 4.50 -4.78
N LEU A 39 4.11 5.03 -3.89
CA LEU A 39 3.47 6.33 -4.08
C LEU A 39 4.20 7.49 -3.37
N PHE A 40 5.24 7.22 -2.57
CA PHE A 40 5.99 8.26 -1.86
C PHE A 40 6.59 9.29 -2.82
N GLY A 41 7.13 8.85 -3.96
CA GLY A 41 7.65 9.76 -5.00
C GLY A 41 6.58 10.73 -5.51
N LEU A 42 5.35 10.24 -5.70
CA LEU A 42 4.23 11.05 -6.16
C LEU A 42 3.82 12.13 -5.15
N THR A 43 3.84 11.82 -3.83
CA THR A 43 3.58 12.84 -2.79
C THR A 43 4.59 13.96 -2.84
N THR A 44 5.86 13.61 -2.99
CA THR A 44 6.95 14.56 -2.87
C THR A 44 6.94 15.53 -4.05
N ILE A 45 6.68 15.01 -5.26
CA ILE A 45 6.65 15.81 -6.49
C ILE A 45 5.41 16.71 -6.56
N ASN A 46 4.22 16.19 -6.23
CA ASN A 46 2.96 16.91 -6.44
C ASN A 46 2.42 17.61 -5.18
N GLY A 47 2.62 17.02 -4.01
CA GLY A 47 2.10 17.46 -2.71
C GLY A 47 3.08 18.31 -1.91
N GLY A 48 4.38 18.02 -2.03
CA GLY A 48 5.43 18.56 -1.17
C GLY A 48 5.44 17.88 0.22
N TYR A 49 6.60 17.90 0.87
CA TYR A 49 6.82 17.18 2.14
C TYR A 49 5.88 17.61 3.27
N THR A 50 5.47 18.89 3.29
CA THR A 50 4.57 19.45 4.30
C THR A 50 3.13 18.98 4.16
N ALA A 51 2.65 18.78 2.93
CA ALA A 51 1.30 18.28 2.72
C ALA A 51 1.19 16.80 3.14
N ALA A 52 2.24 16.01 2.88
CA ALA A 52 2.30 14.62 3.33
C ALA A 52 2.37 14.51 4.86
N SER A 53 3.19 15.32 5.53
CA SER A 53 3.37 15.27 7.00
C SER A 53 2.09 15.62 7.78
N ILE A 54 1.28 16.56 7.29
CA ILE A 54 0.01 16.97 7.92
C ILE A 54 -1.14 16.08 7.47
N GLY A 55 -1.19 15.72 6.18
CA GLY A 55 -2.28 14.96 5.60
C GLY A 55 -2.41 13.56 6.19
N TRP A 56 -1.28 12.88 6.43
CA TRP A 56 -1.28 11.52 6.96
C TRP A 56 -1.93 11.39 8.36
N PRO A 57 -1.49 12.15 9.39
CA PRO A 57 -2.16 12.16 10.70
C PRO A 57 -3.63 12.57 10.61
N LEU A 58 -3.96 13.56 9.78
CA LEU A 58 -5.33 14.05 9.64
C LEU A 58 -6.26 12.95 9.10
N VAL A 59 -5.88 12.28 8.01
CA VAL A 59 -6.65 11.16 7.44
C VAL A 59 -6.75 10.01 8.43
N THR A 60 -5.69 9.73 9.19
CA THR A 60 -5.69 8.68 10.23
C THR A 60 -6.83 8.88 11.22
N VAL A 61 -7.09 10.11 11.67
CA VAL A 61 -8.18 10.41 12.63
C VAL A 61 -9.54 10.00 12.04
N PHE A 62 -9.82 10.36 10.78
CA PHE A 62 -11.08 10.01 10.11
C PHE A 62 -11.20 8.51 9.87
N VAL A 63 -10.12 7.85 9.45
CA VAL A 63 -10.09 6.39 9.24
C VAL A 63 -10.34 5.64 10.54
N VAL A 64 -9.77 6.10 11.66
CA VAL A 64 -10.00 5.48 12.99
C VAL A 64 -11.47 5.59 13.40
N ILE A 65 -12.13 6.73 13.16
CA ILE A 65 -13.56 6.89 13.46
C ILE A 65 -14.39 5.88 12.66
N VAL A 66 -14.11 5.72 11.36
CA VAL A 66 -14.78 4.72 10.51
C VAL A 66 -14.49 3.29 10.99
N ALA A 67 -13.23 2.99 11.35
CA ALA A 67 -12.82 1.69 11.85
C ALA A 67 -13.52 1.33 13.17
N LEU A 68 -13.71 2.30 14.07
CA LEU A 68 -14.47 2.13 15.31
C LEU A 68 -15.94 1.77 15.04
N GLY A 69 -16.59 2.43 14.07
CA GLY A 69 -17.94 2.08 13.66
C GLY A 69 -18.06 0.66 13.07
N MET A 70 -17.07 0.26 12.26
CA MET A 70 -16.99 -1.10 11.71
C MET A 70 -16.71 -2.14 12.81
N ALA A 71 -15.93 -1.80 13.83
CA ALA A 71 -15.68 -2.66 14.98
C ALA A 71 -16.95 -2.91 15.80
N GLU A 72 -17.79 -1.90 16.00
CA GLU A 72 -19.09 -2.04 16.65
C GLU A 72 -20.00 -3.01 15.88
N LEU A 73 -20.11 -2.82 14.55
CA LEU A 73 -20.88 -3.71 13.68
C LEU A 73 -20.38 -5.16 13.71
N ALA A 74 -19.06 -5.36 13.65
CA ALA A 74 -18.45 -6.68 13.74
C ALA A 74 -18.73 -7.37 15.08
N SER A 75 -18.78 -6.60 16.18
CA SER A 75 -19.11 -7.13 17.51
C SER A 75 -20.60 -7.49 17.65
N ALA A 76 -21.49 -6.71 17.03
CA ALA A 76 -22.93 -6.90 17.09
C ALA A 76 -23.41 -8.06 16.18
N TYR A 77 -22.81 -8.20 15.00
CA TYR A 77 -23.17 -9.16 13.96
C TYR A 77 -21.97 -10.00 13.49
N PRO A 78 -21.46 -10.93 14.34
CA PRO A 78 -20.30 -11.76 14.01
C PRO A 78 -20.73 -12.92 13.09
N THR A 79 -20.99 -12.62 11.82
CA THR A 79 -21.40 -13.61 10.81
C THR A 79 -20.43 -13.62 9.63
N ALA A 80 -20.34 -14.75 8.93
CA ALA A 80 -19.38 -14.96 7.83
C ALA A 80 -19.70 -14.17 6.55
N GLY A 81 -20.78 -13.40 6.50
CA GLY A 81 -21.20 -12.62 5.33
C GLY A 81 -20.66 -11.19 5.25
N GLY A 82 -19.84 -10.76 6.22
CA GLY A 82 -19.11 -9.49 6.20
C GLY A 82 -19.98 -8.26 5.88
N LEU A 83 -19.45 -7.37 5.03
CA LEU A 83 -20.08 -6.09 4.69
C LEU A 83 -21.43 -6.27 3.98
N TYR A 84 -21.57 -7.28 3.12
CA TYR A 84 -22.82 -7.59 2.44
C TYR A 84 -23.94 -7.94 3.43
N TYR A 85 -23.62 -8.77 4.43
CA TYR A 85 -24.58 -9.14 5.47
C TYR A 85 -24.98 -7.95 6.33
N TRP A 86 -24.01 -7.12 6.74
CA TRP A 86 -24.31 -5.92 7.55
C TRP A 86 -25.18 -4.93 6.78
N ALA A 87 -24.86 -4.66 5.51
CA ALA A 87 -25.64 -3.77 4.65
C ALA A 87 -27.06 -4.30 4.38
N SER A 88 -27.19 -5.60 4.09
CA SER A 88 -28.51 -6.22 3.87
C SER A 88 -29.37 -6.23 5.13
N LYS A 89 -28.77 -6.41 6.32
CA LYS A 89 -29.54 -6.48 7.56
C LYS A 89 -29.98 -5.11 8.08
N LEU A 90 -29.20 -4.06 7.83
CA LEU A 90 -29.48 -2.69 8.29
C LEU A 90 -30.26 -1.87 7.26
N GLY A 91 -29.90 -1.97 5.97
CA GLY A 91 -30.52 -1.20 4.89
C GLY A 91 -31.55 -1.97 4.07
N GLY A 92 -31.62 -3.30 4.23
CA GLY A 92 -32.46 -4.16 3.41
C GLY A 92 -31.75 -4.72 2.16
N PRO A 93 -32.41 -5.60 1.39
CA PRO A 93 -31.78 -6.39 0.33
C PRO A 93 -31.11 -5.56 -0.77
N GLY A 94 -31.67 -4.38 -1.10
CA GLY A 94 -31.11 -3.49 -2.11
C GLY A 94 -29.73 -2.96 -1.73
N TRP A 95 -29.55 -2.49 -0.50
CA TRP A 95 -28.24 -2.01 -0.02
C TRP A 95 -27.21 -3.13 0.07
N GLY A 96 -27.63 -4.34 0.47
CA GLY A 96 -26.78 -5.53 0.39
C GLY A 96 -26.24 -5.76 -1.02
N TRP A 97 -27.12 -5.73 -2.03
CA TRP A 97 -26.74 -5.91 -3.44
C TRP A 97 -25.70 -4.90 -3.91
N PHE A 98 -25.93 -3.60 -3.69
CA PHE A 98 -24.98 -2.56 -4.08
C PHE A 98 -23.63 -2.69 -3.34
N THR A 99 -23.65 -2.91 -2.02
CA THR A 99 -22.43 -3.11 -1.24
C THR A 99 -21.64 -4.33 -1.73
N GLY A 100 -22.32 -5.42 -2.10
CA GLY A 100 -21.68 -6.61 -2.67
C GLY A 100 -20.97 -6.31 -4.00
N TRP A 101 -21.64 -5.62 -4.93
CA TRP A 101 -21.04 -5.26 -6.22
C TRP A 101 -19.88 -4.29 -6.10
N PHE A 102 -20.01 -3.25 -5.26
CA PHE A 102 -18.91 -2.32 -5.04
C PHE A 102 -17.71 -2.98 -4.38
N ASN A 103 -17.94 -3.91 -3.44
CA ASN A 103 -16.86 -4.69 -2.86
C ASN A 103 -16.16 -5.56 -3.92
N LEU A 104 -16.93 -6.26 -4.77
CA LEU A 104 -16.37 -7.11 -5.83
C LEU A 104 -15.53 -6.29 -6.83
N ILE A 105 -16.06 -5.18 -7.33
CA ILE A 105 -15.36 -4.31 -8.28
C ILE A 105 -14.09 -3.74 -7.64
N GLY A 106 -14.19 -3.31 -6.38
CA GLY A 106 -13.04 -2.85 -5.61
C GLY A 106 -11.95 -3.90 -5.52
N GLN A 107 -12.30 -5.15 -5.17
CA GLN A 107 -11.33 -6.24 -5.04
C GLN A 107 -10.63 -6.56 -6.36
N VAL A 108 -11.36 -6.54 -7.48
CA VAL A 108 -10.77 -6.72 -8.82
C VAL A 108 -9.81 -5.59 -9.15
N ALA A 109 -10.21 -4.33 -8.90
CA ALA A 109 -9.39 -3.17 -9.17
C ALA A 109 -8.11 -3.14 -8.33
N VAL A 110 -8.19 -3.50 -7.04
CA VAL A 110 -7.03 -3.55 -6.14
C VAL A 110 -6.06 -4.64 -6.51
N THR A 111 -6.56 -5.85 -6.80
CA THR A 111 -5.70 -6.95 -7.21
C THR A 111 -4.92 -6.56 -8.46
N ALA A 112 -5.60 -5.97 -9.45
CA ALA A 112 -4.94 -5.49 -10.66
C ALA A 112 -3.92 -4.37 -10.40
N GLY A 113 -4.26 -3.40 -9.55
CA GLY A 113 -3.39 -2.27 -9.22
C GLY A 113 -2.11 -2.68 -8.48
N ILE A 114 -2.23 -3.55 -7.47
CA ILE A 114 -1.09 -4.03 -6.68
C ILE A 114 -0.17 -4.89 -7.54
N ASP A 115 -0.73 -5.82 -8.32
CA ASP A 115 0.06 -6.70 -9.18
C ASP A 115 0.80 -5.91 -10.28
N TYR A 116 0.21 -4.82 -10.77
CA TYR A 116 0.87 -3.93 -11.72
C TYR A 116 2.02 -3.15 -11.06
N GLY A 117 1.83 -2.65 -9.84
CA GLY A 117 2.90 -2.02 -9.06
C GLY A 117 4.06 -2.98 -8.76
N ALA A 118 3.74 -4.25 -8.46
CA ALA A 118 4.74 -5.30 -8.30
C ALA A 118 5.51 -5.56 -9.60
N ALA A 119 4.81 -5.63 -10.74
CA ALA A 119 5.44 -5.83 -12.05
C ALA A 119 6.42 -4.71 -12.41
N ILE A 120 6.06 -3.44 -12.16
CA ILE A 120 6.97 -2.29 -12.35
C ILE A 120 8.22 -2.43 -11.48
N THR A 121 8.05 -2.82 -10.22
CA THR A 121 9.17 -2.95 -9.27
C THR A 121 10.10 -4.09 -9.69
N ILE A 122 9.55 -5.21 -10.17
CA ILE A 122 10.35 -6.33 -10.69
C ILE A 122 11.08 -5.94 -11.97
N ASP A 123 10.42 -5.24 -12.90
CA ASP A 123 11.01 -4.80 -14.17
C ASP A 123 12.20 -3.86 -13.94
N THR A 124 12.03 -2.88 -13.05
CA THR A 124 13.11 -1.95 -12.66
C THR A 124 14.28 -2.66 -11.96
N LEU A 125 14.00 -3.63 -11.08
CA LEU A 125 15.03 -4.45 -10.44
C LEU A 125 15.78 -5.33 -11.45
N LEU A 126 15.06 -5.94 -12.39
CA LEU A 126 15.64 -6.83 -13.39
C LEU A 126 16.59 -6.06 -14.33
N HIS A 127 16.22 -4.85 -14.73
CA HIS A 127 17.09 -3.97 -15.50
C HIS A 127 18.32 -3.51 -14.71
N ALA A 128 18.17 -3.21 -13.43
CA ALA A 128 19.29 -2.84 -12.56
C ALA A 128 20.34 -3.97 -12.47
N TRP A 129 19.89 -5.23 -12.39
CA TRP A 129 20.78 -6.39 -12.25
C TRP A 129 21.28 -6.91 -13.61
N PHE A 130 20.46 -6.78 -14.64
CA PHE A 130 20.75 -7.21 -16.00
C PHE A 130 20.46 -6.07 -16.99
N PRO A 131 21.44 -5.17 -17.24
CA PRO A 131 21.26 -4.02 -18.12
C PRO A 131 20.87 -4.35 -19.57
N ALA A 132 21.03 -5.63 -19.98
CA ALA A 132 20.61 -6.14 -21.27
C ALA A 132 19.08 -6.30 -21.41
N VAL A 133 18.33 -6.32 -20.30
CA VAL A 133 16.87 -6.30 -20.31
C VAL A 133 16.41 -4.86 -20.49
N PRO A 134 15.67 -4.50 -21.55
CA PRO A 134 15.18 -3.13 -21.71
C PRO A 134 14.10 -2.84 -20.65
N ALA A 135 14.41 -2.04 -19.62
CA ALA A 135 13.35 -1.43 -18.82
C ALA A 135 12.94 -0.12 -19.49
N VAL A 136 11.70 -0.06 -19.94
CA VAL A 136 11.04 1.21 -20.12
C VAL A 136 10.46 1.55 -18.75
N LEU A 137 11.00 2.58 -18.09
CA LEU A 137 10.46 3.07 -16.83
C LEU A 137 8.97 3.34 -17.04
N GLY A 138 8.11 2.43 -16.54
CA GLY A 138 6.69 2.47 -16.78
C GLY A 138 6.13 3.81 -16.31
N ASN A 139 5.83 4.70 -17.25
CA ASN A 139 5.23 5.97 -16.90
C ASN A 139 3.80 5.69 -16.45
N VAL A 140 3.51 5.95 -15.18
CA VAL A 140 2.17 5.75 -14.56
C VAL A 140 1.09 6.57 -15.30
N ILE A 141 1.49 7.55 -16.11
CA ILE A 141 0.60 8.49 -16.80
C ILE A 141 0.25 8.01 -18.23
N SER A 142 0.99 7.05 -18.81
CA SER A 142 0.70 6.56 -20.17
C SER A 142 1.05 5.08 -20.32
N ILE A 143 0.02 4.24 -20.44
CA ILE A 143 0.15 2.83 -20.83
C ILE A 143 0.26 2.79 -22.35
N ASP A 144 1.47 2.63 -22.87
CA ASP A 144 1.70 2.33 -24.28
C ASP A 144 2.13 0.86 -24.42
N PRO A 145 1.25 -0.03 -24.93
CA PRO A 145 1.55 -1.44 -25.12
C PRO A 145 2.78 -1.71 -25.99
N ALA A 146 3.17 -0.78 -26.86
CA ALA A 146 4.35 -0.95 -27.71
C ALA A 146 5.67 -0.79 -26.94
N THR A 147 5.66 -0.02 -25.84
CA THR A 147 6.86 0.27 -25.04
C THR A 147 6.91 -0.52 -23.73
N GLN A 148 5.77 -0.98 -23.19
CA GLN A 148 5.68 -1.66 -21.89
C GLN A 148 5.49 -3.18 -21.97
N GLN A 149 5.88 -3.82 -23.07
CA GLN A 149 5.65 -5.26 -23.28
C GLN A 149 6.27 -6.14 -22.18
N VAL A 150 7.46 -5.79 -21.69
CA VAL A 150 8.17 -6.54 -20.64
C VAL A 150 7.41 -6.45 -19.31
N THR A 151 7.02 -5.24 -18.91
CA THR A 151 6.24 -5.01 -17.69
C THR A 151 4.89 -5.73 -17.73
N LEU A 152 4.19 -5.70 -18.88
CA LEU A 152 2.92 -6.40 -19.07
C LEU A 152 3.07 -7.93 -19.04
N LEU A 153 4.18 -8.46 -19.56
CA LEU A 153 4.48 -9.89 -19.49
C LEU A 153 4.73 -10.31 -18.03
N ILE A 154 5.54 -9.55 -17.29
CA ILE A 154 5.78 -9.79 -15.85
C ILE A 154 4.46 -9.75 -15.08
N TYR A 155 3.63 -8.74 -15.34
CA TYR A 155 2.30 -8.61 -14.74
C TYR A 155 1.41 -9.83 -14.98
N ALA A 156 1.34 -10.32 -16.23
CA ALA A 156 0.58 -11.53 -16.55
C ALA A 156 1.10 -12.78 -15.83
N ILE A 157 2.43 -12.91 -15.68
CA ILE A 157 3.05 -14.02 -14.94
C ILE A 157 2.71 -13.94 -13.45
N VAL A 158 2.81 -12.76 -12.83
CA VAL A 158 2.48 -12.55 -11.41
C VAL A 158 1.01 -12.92 -11.14
N LEU A 159 0.09 -12.45 -11.97
CA LEU A 159 -1.33 -12.80 -11.89
C LEU A 159 -1.56 -14.32 -12.00
N ALA A 160 -0.89 -14.99 -12.93
CA ALA A 160 -1.00 -16.43 -13.09
C ALA A 160 -0.52 -17.18 -11.85
N VAL A 161 0.60 -16.75 -11.25
CA VAL A 161 1.12 -17.32 -10.00
C VAL A 161 0.15 -17.10 -8.84
N HIS A 162 -0.38 -15.88 -8.67
CA HIS A 162 -1.38 -15.58 -7.64
C HIS A 162 -2.66 -16.43 -7.82
N ALA A 163 -3.15 -16.60 -9.05
CA ALA A 163 -4.28 -17.46 -9.34
C ALA A 163 -4.00 -18.93 -8.97
N LEU A 164 -2.83 -19.46 -9.33
CA LEU A 164 -2.43 -20.83 -8.98
C LEU A 164 -2.31 -21.04 -7.46
N LEU A 165 -1.70 -20.08 -6.75
CA LEU A 165 -1.58 -20.14 -5.29
C LEU A 165 -2.95 -20.07 -4.60
N ASN A 166 -3.90 -19.30 -5.14
CA ASN A 166 -5.26 -19.22 -4.64
C ASN A 166 -6.00 -20.56 -4.82
N ILE A 167 -5.85 -21.21 -5.98
CA ILE A 167 -6.50 -22.49 -6.28
C ILE A 167 -5.91 -23.66 -5.47
N PHE A 168 -4.58 -23.76 -5.40
CA PHE A 168 -3.91 -24.97 -4.90
C PHE A 168 -3.22 -24.81 -3.53
N GLY A 169 -3.05 -23.57 -3.05
CA GLY A 169 -2.04 -23.24 -2.04
C GLY A 169 -2.56 -22.64 -0.74
N VAL A 170 -3.79 -22.91 -0.29
CA VAL A 170 -4.35 -22.25 0.92
C VAL A 170 -3.45 -22.38 2.15
N ARG A 171 -2.78 -23.53 2.35
CA ARG A 171 -1.80 -23.71 3.44
C ARG A 171 -0.50 -22.95 3.23
N ILE A 172 -0.07 -22.79 1.97
CA ILE A 172 1.13 -22.01 1.60
C ILE A 172 0.84 -20.53 1.84
N VAL A 173 -0.34 -20.03 1.45
CA VAL A 173 -0.76 -18.65 1.68
C VAL A 173 -0.76 -18.31 3.16
N ALA A 174 -1.23 -19.23 4.03
CA ALA A 174 -1.18 -19.03 5.47
C ALA A 174 0.26 -18.89 5.99
N LEU A 175 1.18 -19.76 5.55
CA LEU A 175 2.60 -19.68 5.93
C LEU A 175 3.27 -18.40 5.42
N LEU A 176 2.99 -18.01 4.17
CA LEU A 176 3.50 -16.77 3.58
C LEU A 176 3.03 -15.54 4.37
N ASN A 177 1.79 -15.55 4.88
CA ASN A 177 1.27 -14.46 5.70
C ASN A 177 2.04 -14.32 7.02
N ASP A 178 2.26 -15.42 7.73
CA ASP A 178 3.00 -15.41 9.01
C ASP A 178 4.45 -14.92 8.82
N VAL A 179 5.10 -15.31 7.71
CA VAL A 179 6.45 -14.83 7.35
C VAL A 179 6.41 -13.35 6.91
N SER A 180 5.37 -12.95 6.19
CA SER A 180 5.21 -11.59 5.67
C SER A 180 5.23 -10.55 6.79
N VAL A 181 4.61 -10.82 7.94
CA VAL A 181 4.63 -9.88 9.08
C VAL A 181 6.07 -9.56 9.51
N TRP A 182 6.92 -10.58 9.65
CA TRP A 182 8.32 -10.39 10.00
C TRP A 182 9.08 -9.63 8.92
N TRP A 183 8.81 -9.93 7.65
CA TRP A 183 9.40 -9.20 6.53
C TRP A 183 9.04 -7.72 6.56
N HIS A 184 7.79 -7.37 6.87
CA HIS A 184 7.35 -5.99 6.99
C HIS A 184 8.04 -5.28 8.16
N ILE A 185 8.10 -5.90 9.34
CA ILE A 185 8.75 -5.31 10.52
C ILE A 185 10.24 -5.06 10.24
N VAL A 186 10.95 -6.09 9.76
CA VAL A 186 12.38 -6.00 9.45
C VAL A 186 12.62 -4.99 8.32
N GLY A 187 11.81 -5.03 7.27
CA GLY A 187 11.90 -4.13 6.13
C GLY A 187 11.74 -2.67 6.52
N VAL A 188 10.75 -2.33 7.36
CA VAL A 188 10.58 -0.96 7.88
C VAL A 188 11.82 -0.55 8.70
N ILE A 189 12.29 -1.41 9.60
CA ILE A 189 13.48 -1.10 10.42
C ILE A 189 14.69 -0.84 9.54
N LEU A 190 14.92 -1.67 8.51
CA LEU A 190 16.03 -1.51 7.58
C LEU A 190 15.93 -0.22 6.77
N ILE A 191 14.73 0.14 6.28
CA ILE A 191 14.51 1.39 5.55
C ILE A 191 14.77 2.59 6.47
N VAL A 192 14.21 2.60 7.68
CA VAL A 192 14.39 3.70 8.63
C VAL A 192 15.86 3.84 9.03
N ALA A 193 16.52 2.75 9.41
CA ALA A 193 17.92 2.76 9.78
C ALA A 193 18.82 3.17 8.59
N GLY A 194 18.51 2.70 7.38
CA GLY A 194 19.22 3.04 6.16
C GLY A 194 19.10 4.52 5.80
N VAL A 195 17.89 5.08 5.85
CA VAL A 195 17.64 6.50 5.56
C VAL A 195 18.30 7.40 6.62
N VAL A 196 18.13 7.09 7.90
CA VAL A 196 18.75 7.85 9.00
C VAL A 196 20.27 7.74 8.93
N GLY A 197 20.80 6.54 8.70
CA GLY A 197 22.23 6.31 8.52
C GLY A 197 22.78 7.08 7.32
N ALA A 198 22.12 7.03 6.17
CA ALA A 198 22.53 7.77 4.98
C ALA A 198 22.55 9.29 5.23
N ALA A 199 21.56 9.81 5.95
CA ALA A 199 21.52 11.22 6.33
C ALA A 199 22.63 11.62 7.31
N LEU A 200 22.93 10.77 8.30
CA LEU A 200 24.00 11.02 9.29
C LEU A 200 25.40 10.93 8.68
N PHE A 201 25.62 9.98 7.77
CA PHE A 201 26.91 9.73 7.12
C PHE A 201 27.08 10.46 5.77
N ALA A 202 26.14 11.32 5.40
CA ALA A 202 26.17 12.09 4.15
C ALA A 202 26.27 11.20 2.88
N LEU A 203 25.64 10.03 2.91
CA LEU A 203 25.65 9.08 1.80
C LEU A 203 24.53 9.43 0.80
N GLN A 204 24.85 9.47 -0.49
CA GLN A 204 23.87 9.71 -1.56
C GLN A 204 23.89 8.61 -2.62
N TYR A 205 22.69 8.37 -3.16
CA TYR A 205 22.52 7.50 -4.31
C TYR A 205 23.13 8.16 -5.55
N ASN A 206 24.08 7.47 -6.19
CA ASN A 206 24.64 7.90 -7.47
C ASN A 206 23.83 7.27 -8.62
N PRO A 207 23.02 8.05 -9.36
CA PRO A 207 22.17 7.52 -10.43
C PRO A 207 22.95 6.96 -11.64
N GLY A 208 24.27 7.19 -11.73
CA GLY A 208 25.09 6.74 -12.85
C GLY A 208 25.41 5.24 -12.90
N THR A 209 25.09 4.48 -11.85
CA THR A 209 25.39 3.04 -11.73
C THR A 209 24.15 2.24 -11.35
N ALA A 210 23.14 2.29 -12.22
CA ALA A 210 22.02 1.34 -12.35
C ALA A 210 21.55 0.63 -11.06
N GLY A 211 21.24 1.35 -9.98
CA GLY A 211 20.51 0.80 -8.84
C GLY A 211 21.25 -0.21 -7.95
N VAL A 212 22.50 -0.61 -8.25
CA VAL A 212 23.20 -1.68 -7.50
C VAL A 212 24.45 -1.18 -6.74
N CYS A 213 24.92 0.06 -6.96
CA CYS A 213 26.09 0.55 -6.24
C CYS A 213 25.77 0.98 -4.79
N CYS A 214 26.75 0.86 -3.89
CA CYS A 214 26.68 1.44 -2.56
C CYS A 214 26.55 2.98 -2.64
N ALA A 215 25.82 3.58 -1.70
CA ALA A 215 25.69 5.02 -1.61
C ALA A 215 27.07 5.66 -1.42
N THR A 216 27.39 6.69 -2.20
CA THR A 216 28.69 7.37 -2.14
C THR A 216 28.63 8.48 -1.12
N GLN A 217 29.67 8.61 -0.29
CA GLN A 217 29.78 9.73 0.64
C GLN A 217 29.99 11.03 -0.14
N VAL A 218 29.08 11.98 0.06
CA VAL A 218 29.18 13.31 -0.53
C VAL A 218 29.75 14.24 0.54
N THR A 219 30.80 14.99 0.21
CA THR A 219 31.42 15.98 1.11
C THR A 219 31.16 17.39 0.60
N GLY A 220 30.72 18.30 1.47
CA GLY A 220 30.49 19.72 1.16
C GLY A 220 29.01 20.14 1.14
N SER A 221 28.69 21.28 0.51
CA SER A 221 27.34 21.89 0.47
C SER A 221 26.25 21.03 -0.21
N ALA A 222 26.62 19.87 -0.75
CA ALA A 222 25.72 18.93 -1.39
C ALA A 222 25.16 17.88 -0.40
N VAL A 223 25.58 17.84 0.87
CA VAL A 223 25.02 16.91 1.86
C VAL A 223 23.59 17.31 2.23
N HIS A 224 22.61 16.47 1.88
CA HIS A 224 21.28 16.55 2.45
C HIS A 224 21.35 16.16 3.93
N GLY A 225 21.49 17.15 4.82
CA GLY A 225 21.35 16.94 6.25
C GLY A 225 19.93 16.50 6.62
N LEU A 226 19.73 15.97 7.83
CA LEU A 226 18.40 15.80 8.39
C LEU A 226 17.68 17.15 8.33
N ASN A 227 16.59 17.21 7.57
CA ASN A 227 15.79 18.41 7.49
C ASN A 227 15.32 18.77 8.92
N ALA A 228 15.41 20.04 9.29
CA ALA A 228 14.94 20.50 10.59
C ALA A 228 13.44 20.16 10.74
N ALA A 229 12.98 19.79 11.94
CA ALA A 229 11.57 19.45 12.16
C ALA A 229 10.59 20.57 11.69
N GLY A 230 11.05 21.82 11.66
CA GLY A 230 10.31 22.94 11.09
C GLY A 230 9.96 22.78 9.60
N THR A 231 10.78 22.10 8.80
CA THR A 231 10.51 21.88 7.37
C THR A 231 9.33 20.94 7.13
N LEU A 232 8.96 20.13 8.14
CA LEU A 232 7.76 19.30 8.10
C LEU A 232 6.49 20.17 8.05
N PHE A 233 6.55 21.41 8.53
CA PHE A 233 5.40 22.32 8.63
C PHE A 233 5.60 23.65 7.88
N THR A 234 6.72 23.84 7.15
CA THR A 234 6.97 25.06 6.38
C THR A 234 6.14 25.09 5.10
N VAL A 235 5.10 25.90 5.10
CA VAL A 235 4.34 26.27 3.90
C VAL A 235 5.06 27.43 3.19
N ASN A 236 6.20 27.14 2.56
CA ASN A 236 7.03 28.18 1.90
C ASN A 236 6.77 28.31 0.39
N GLN A 237 5.74 27.65 -0.14
CA GLN A 237 5.43 27.65 -1.56
C GLN A 237 3.93 27.95 -1.74
N THR A 238 3.59 28.88 -2.62
CA THR A 238 2.18 29.19 -2.96
C THR A 238 1.62 28.20 -4.00
N PHE A 239 2.52 27.60 -4.77
CA PHE A 239 2.26 26.64 -5.84
C PHE A 239 3.21 25.44 -5.71
N ASN A 240 2.78 24.25 -6.15
CA ASN A 240 3.65 23.08 -6.23
C ASN A 240 4.64 23.20 -7.42
N ALA A 241 5.59 22.27 -7.55
CA ALA A 241 6.57 22.26 -8.63
C ALA A 241 5.95 22.17 -10.05
N THR A 242 4.68 21.76 -10.16
CA THR A 242 3.90 21.66 -11.40
C THR A 242 2.96 22.86 -11.64
N GLY A 243 3.00 23.89 -10.78
CA GLY A 243 2.20 25.12 -10.93
C GLY A 243 0.78 25.08 -10.34
N PHE A 244 0.39 24.01 -9.64
CA PHE A 244 -0.91 23.93 -8.97
C PHE A 244 -0.91 24.60 -7.60
N PRO A 245 -2.02 25.22 -7.18
CA PRO A 245 -2.10 25.86 -5.87
C PRO A 245 -1.98 24.85 -4.73
N LEU A 246 -1.41 25.28 -3.60
CA LEU A 246 -1.05 24.37 -2.51
C LEU A 246 -2.23 23.62 -1.87
N TRP A 247 -3.43 24.21 -1.88
CA TRP A 247 -4.64 23.53 -1.37
C TRP A 247 -4.98 22.30 -2.22
N TYR A 248 -4.71 22.34 -3.52
CA TYR A 248 -4.90 21.20 -4.42
C TYR A 248 -3.85 20.11 -4.15
N ALA A 249 -2.59 20.52 -3.97
CA ALA A 249 -1.50 19.63 -3.55
C ALA A 249 -1.78 18.95 -2.19
N PHE A 250 -2.43 19.68 -1.26
CA PHE A 250 -2.90 19.15 0.01
C PHE A 250 -4.01 18.11 -0.16
N LEU A 251 -5.02 18.38 -0.98
CA LEU A 251 -6.08 17.41 -1.28
C LEU A 251 -5.54 16.13 -1.94
N LEU A 252 -4.58 16.26 -2.86
CA LEU A 252 -3.91 15.10 -3.45
C LEU A 252 -3.13 14.28 -2.40
N SER A 253 -2.50 14.95 -1.45
CA SER A 253 -1.78 14.28 -0.36
C SER A 253 -2.74 13.55 0.60
N LEU A 254 -3.93 14.11 0.85
CA LEU A 254 -4.98 13.42 1.61
C LEU A 254 -5.52 12.20 0.88
N LEU A 255 -5.78 12.32 -0.42
CA LEU A 255 -6.24 11.21 -1.26
C LEU A 255 -5.23 10.06 -1.26
N LEU A 256 -3.94 10.37 -1.24
CA LEU A 256 -2.89 9.36 -1.21
C LEU A 256 -2.71 8.68 0.16
N ALA A 257 -2.82 9.46 1.25
CA ALA A 257 -2.86 8.89 2.58
C ALA A 257 -4.07 7.95 2.70
N GLN A 258 -5.22 8.35 2.16
CA GLN A 258 -6.41 7.51 2.07
C GLN A 258 -6.12 6.22 1.29
N TYR A 259 -5.55 6.31 0.08
CA TYR A 259 -5.15 5.14 -0.72
C TYR A 259 -4.34 4.13 0.10
N THR A 260 -3.38 4.62 0.89
CA THR A 260 -2.53 3.73 1.70
C THR A 260 -3.28 3.10 2.87
N PHE A 261 -4.16 3.85 3.53
CA PHE A 261 -4.95 3.30 4.65
C PHE A 261 -6.06 2.35 4.20
N THR A 262 -6.65 2.59 3.04
CA THR A 262 -7.75 1.76 2.52
C THR A 262 -7.24 0.60 1.67
N GLY A 263 -6.04 0.71 1.08
CA GLY A 263 -5.50 -0.28 0.16
C GLY A 263 -6.18 -0.29 -1.21
N TYR A 264 -6.91 0.77 -1.56
CA TYR A 264 -7.65 0.98 -2.83
C TYR A 264 -7.29 2.32 -3.44
#